data_AF-A0A958ZCU7-F1
#
_entry.id   AF-A0A958ZCU7-F1
#
_cell.length_a   1.000
_cell.length_b   1.000
_cell.length_c   1.000
_cell.angle_alpha   90.00
_cell.angle_beta   90.00
_cell.angle_gamma   90.00
#
_symmetry.space_group_name_H-M   'P 1'
#
loop_
_entity.id
_entity.type
_entity.pdbx_description
1 polymer ?
#
loop_
_entity_poly.entity_id
_entity_poly.type
_entity_poly.pdbx_seq_one_letter_code
_entity_poly.pdbx_strand_id
1 'polypeptide(L)'
;MTTEYYNRTKVLFYSSLDDLPPDRFHWFNNYILLDANVGSGVESILSQNTTADGLLQKGKIQEARRVLSNMRQAIMFTLNNVDPKCAAFAALVVSVDGAPFNDLSKESVDSLIKKLSQRGLTYKHLCNSVEKAWKNLKRQFAFTFPLRAATIEARTFMSKRKDLALLQLKDIIEGTNSKEELQRIHDFLLDMYKPEIYWGPDGAELKFVRSYDQVKAVVSQHIHTPIKDMSTREFYNALDVLQKQFEDAKKK
;
A
#
# COMPACT_ATOMS: atom_id res chain seq x y z
N MET A 1 -18.20 6.40 -6.54
CA MET A 1 -18.08 6.71 -5.09
C MET A 1 -18.96 5.79 -4.25
N THR A 2 -18.66 5.60 -2.97
CA THR A 2 -19.46 4.80 -2.01
C THR A 2 -19.71 5.55 -0.71
N THR A 3 -20.89 5.40 -0.11
CA THR A 3 -21.20 6.00 1.20
C THR A 3 -21.13 4.93 2.29
N GLU A 4 -20.50 5.26 3.42
CA GLU A 4 -20.59 4.48 4.66
C GLU A 4 -21.13 5.36 5.79
N TYR A 5 -21.73 4.73 6.79
CA TYR A 5 -22.29 5.41 7.96
C TYR A 5 -21.59 4.93 9.23
N TYR A 6 -21.07 5.88 10.01
CA TYR A 6 -20.56 5.63 11.35
C TYR A 6 -21.49 6.33 12.34
N ASN A 7 -22.37 5.54 12.97
CA ASN A 7 -23.59 6.00 13.64
C ASN A 7 -24.45 6.88 12.72
N ARG A 8 -24.51 8.18 12.98
CA ARG A 8 -25.27 9.18 12.17
C ARG A 8 -24.37 9.98 11.22
N THR A 9 -23.08 9.70 11.19
CA THR A 9 -22.11 10.40 10.33
C THR A 9 -22.09 9.76 8.97
N LYS A 10 -22.35 10.56 7.93
CA LYS A 10 -22.23 10.11 6.55
C LYS A 10 -20.80 10.36 6.06
N VAL A 11 -20.11 9.32 5.61
CA VAL A 11 -18.77 9.45 5.02
C VAL A 11 -18.83 8.98 3.57
N LEU A 12 -18.41 9.85 2.65
CA LEU A 12 -18.34 9.55 1.22
C LEU A 12 -16.90 9.19 0.85
N PHE A 13 -16.73 8.08 0.14
CA PHE A 13 -15.43 7.57 -0.28
C PHE A 13 -15.31 7.50 -1.79
N TYR A 14 -14.09 7.72 -2.27
CA TYR A 14 -13.70 7.32 -3.61
C TYR A 14 -13.70 5.79 -3.72
N SER A 15 -14.30 5.28 -4.78
CA SER A 15 -14.51 3.83 -4.99
C SER A 15 -14.32 3.38 -6.44
N SER A 16 -13.98 4.30 -7.33
CA SER A 16 -13.79 4.04 -8.76
C SER A 16 -12.57 4.81 -9.24
N LEU A 17 -11.81 4.21 -10.17
CA LEU A 17 -10.73 4.91 -10.86
C LEU A 17 -11.24 6.09 -11.70
N ASP A 18 -12.53 6.12 -12.03
CA ASP A 18 -13.18 7.21 -12.78
C ASP A 18 -13.45 8.46 -11.94
N ASP A 19 -13.64 8.29 -10.63
CA ASP A 19 -13.97 9.41 -9.73
C ASP A 19 -12.75 9.85 -8.91
N LEU A 20 -11.75 8.97 -8.76
CA LEU A 20 -10.64 9.15 -7.85
C LEU A 20 -9.55 10.02 -8.47
N PRO A 21 -9.15 11.15 -7.86
CA PRO A 21 -8.05 11.97 -8.35
C PRO A 21 -6.71 11.21 -8.32
N PRO A 22 -5.83 11.42 -9.32
CA PRO A 22 -4.51 10.79 -9.38
C PRO A 22 -3.67 11.00 -8.12
N ASP A 23 -3.65 12.21 -7.56
CA ASP A 23 -2.86 12.49 -6.34
C ASP A 23 -3.39 11.69 -5.14
N ARG A 24 -4.73 11.56 -5.04
CA ARG A 24 -5.39 10.78 -3.98
C ARG A 24 -5.07 9.30 -4.11
N PHE A 25 -5.12 8.77 -5.34
CA PHE A 25 -4.72 7.39 -5.61
C PHE A 25 -3.23 7.16 -5.32
N HIS A 26 -2.36 8.10 -5.67
CA HIS A 26 -0.93 8.01 -5.39
C HIS A 26 -0.67 7.96 -3.88
N TRP A 27 -1.22 8.89 -3.10
CA TRP A 27 -1.06 8.90 -1.64
C TRP A 27 -1.67 7.67 -0.98
N PHE A 28 -2.84 7.22 -1.43
CA PHE A 28 -3.41 5.95 -0.97
C PHE A 28 -2.43 4.78 -1.17
N ASN A 29 -1.87 4.63 -2.38
CA ASN A 29 -0.90 3.56 -2.64
C ASN A 29 0.39 3.73 -1.85
N ASN A 30 0.88 4.96 -1.65
CA ASN A 30 2.05 5.23 -0.81
C ASN A 30 1.83 4.76 0.63
N TYR A 31 0.68 5.08 1.20
CA TYR A 31 0.33 4.69 2.57
C TYR A 31 0.11 3.17 2.70
N ILE A 32 -0.48 2.52 1.71
CA ILE A 32 -0.57 1.05 1.65
C ILE A 32 0.83 0.42 1.56
N LEU A 33 1.74 1.02 0.79
CA LEU A 33 3.12 0.54 0.66
C LEU A 33 3.86 0.63 2.01
N LEU A 34 3.70 1.75 2.72
CA LEU A 34 4.26 1.95 4.06
C LEU A 34 3.66 0.98 5.08
N ASP A 35 2.33 0.82 5.12
CA ASP A 35 1.67 -0.13 6.02
C ASP A 35 2.18 -1.57 5.79
N ALA A 36 2.33 -1.97 4.52
CA ALA A 36 2.73 -3.32 4.16
C ALA A 36 4.22 -3.64 4.44
N ASN A 37 5.11 -2.65 4.34
CA ASN A 37 6.56 -2.87 4.42
C ASN A 37 7.20 -2.35 5.72
N VAL A 38 6.53 -1.44 6.41
CA VAL A 38 7.00 -0.82 7.65
C VAL A 38 5.97 -1.07 8.76
N GLY A 39 4.71 -0.74 8.50
CA GLY A 39 3.63 -0.78 9.48
C GLY A 39 3.82 0.23 10.61
N SER A 40 2.92 0.19 11.59
CA SER A 40 3.00 0.97 12.82
C SER A 40 2.69 0.10 14.04
N GLY A 41 3.12 0.53 15.22
CA GLY A 41 2.87 -0.16 16.48
C GLY A 41 3.82 -1.33 16.77
N VAL A 42 3.61 -1.93 17.95
CA VAL A 42 4.48 -2.97 18.51
C VAL A 42 4.51 -4.24 17.65
N GLU A 43 3.37 -4.63 17.07
CA GLU A 43 3.29 -5.81 16.20
C GLU A 43 4.21 -5.70 14.99
N SER A 44 4.24 -4.53 14.36
CA SER A 44 5.12 -4.24 13.22
C SER A 44 6.60 -4.33 13.63
N ILE A 45 6.96 -3.77 14.79
CA ILE A 45 8.32 -3.83 15.34
C ILE A 45 8.75 -5.28 15.57
N LEU A 46 7.91 -6.08 16.24
CA LEU A 46 8.19 -7.48 16.52
C LEU A 46 8.30 -8.31 15.23
N SER A 47 7.41 -8.09 14.26
CA SER A 47 7.44 -8.78 12.97
C SER A 47 8.73 -8.50 12.21
N GLN A 48 9.20 -7.25 12.23
CA GLN A 48 10.46 -6.88 11.60
C GLN A 48 11.67 -7.47 12.32
N ASN A 49 11.66 -7.50 13.65
CA ASN A 49 12.72 -8.17 14.41
C ASN A 49 12.83 -9.65 14.05
N THR A 50 11.71 -10.38 14.06
CA THR A 50 11.66 -11.81 13.67
C THR A 50 12.15 -12.02 12.24
N THR A 51 11.79 -11.14 11.31
CA THR A 51 12.24 -11.22 9.91
C THR A 51 13.76 -10.97 9.80
N ALA A 52 14.29 -10.00 10.55
CA ALA A 52 15.72 -9.72 10.58
C ALA A 52 16.52 -10.91 11.15
N ASP A 53 16.03 -11.52 12.23
CA ASP A 53 16.66 -12.71 12.83
C ASP A 53 16.72 -13.88 11.82
N GLY A 54 15.63 -14.15 11.09
CA GLY A 54 15.59 -15.18 10.05
C GLY A 54 16.57 -14.90 8.90
N LEU A 55 16.72 -13.64 8.48
CA LEU A 55 17.70 -13.26 7.47
C LEU A 55 19.15 -13.42 7.96
N LEU A 56 19.43 -13.06 9.21
CA LEU A 56 20.75 -13.22 9.83
C LEU A 56 21.16 -14.70 9.92
N GLN A 57 20.23 -15.58 10.30
CA GLN A 57 20.48 -17.03 10.34
C GLN A 57 20.86 -17.59 8.95
N LYS A 58 20.33 -16.99 7.87
CA LYS A 58 20.67 -17.34 6.48
C LYS A 58 21.91 -16.61 5.93
N GLY A 59 22.63 -15.84 6.76
CA GLY A 59 23.79 -15.06 6.33
C GLY A 59 23.46 -13.84 5.46
N LYS A 60 22.18 -13.43 5.37
CA LYS A 60 21.71 -12.30 4.56
C LYS A 60 21.82 -10.98 5.32
N ILE A 61 23.05 -10.61 5.62
CA ILE A 61 23.36 -9.48 6.52
C ILE A 61 22.82 -8.16 5.96
N GLN A 62 22.92 -7.94 4.64
CA GLN A 62 22.47 -6.67 4.06
C GLN A 62 20.96 -6.54 4.09
N GLU A 63 20.23 -7.59 3.73
CA GLU A 63 18.77 -7.64 3.81
C GLU A 63 18.29 -7.45 5.25
N ALA A 64 18.92 -8.12 6.22
CA ALA A 64 18.62 -7.94 7.64
C ALA A 64 18.81 -6.47 8.08
N ARG A 65 19.89 -5.81 7.65
CA ARG A 65 20.13 -4.38 7.94
C ARG A 65 19.02 -3.49 7.36
N ARG A 66 18.49 -3.82 6.17
CA ARG A 66 17.37 -3.08 5.57
C ARG A 66 16.10 -3.23 6.39
N VAL A 67 15.79 -4.45 6.82
CA VAL A 67 14.65 -4.72 7.72
C VAL A 67 14.80 -3.96 9.04
N LEU A 68 15.97 -3.98 9.67
CA LEU A 68 16.22 -3.21 10.90
C LEU A 68 16.08 -1.68 10.68
N SER A 69 16.39 -1.18 9.49
CA SER A 69 16.14 0.22 9.13
C SER A 69 14.66 0.54 9.03
N ASN A 70 13.85 -0.35 8.45
CA ASN A 70 12.41 -0.21 8.44
C ASN A 70 11.83 -0.34 9.86
N MET A 71 12.48 -1.10 10.75
CA MET A 71 12.01 -1.28 12.12
C MET A 71 12.18 0.02 12.89
N ARG A 72 13.30 0.72 12.66
CA ARG A 72 13.51 2.08 13.14
C ARG A 72 12.40 3.02 12.67
N GLN A 73 11.97 2.93 11.42
CA GLN A 73 10.87 3.75 10.92
C GLN A 73 9.52 3.39 11.57
N ALA A 74 9.23 2.11 11.80
CA ALA A 74 8.04 1.68 12.54
C ALA A 74 8.03 2.20 13.99
N ILE A 75 9.20 2.22 14.65
CA ILE A 75 9.38 2.88 15.96
C ILE A 75 9.05 4.37 15.85
N MET A 76 9.59 5.06 14.85
CA MET A 76 9.31 6.49 14.65
C MET A 76 7.83 6.76 14.37
N PHE A 77 7.16 5.92 13.57
CA PHE A 77 5.72 6.01 13.37
C PHE A 77 4.95 5.83 14.68
N THR A 78 5.31 4.83 15.48
CA THR A 78 4.70 4.58 16.79
C THR A 78 4.87 5.77 17.74
N LEU A 79 6.11 6.27 17.89
CA LEU A 79 6.41 7.41 18.77
C LEU A 79 5.68 8.70 18.36
N ASN A 80 5.47 8.88 17.06
CA ASN A 80 4.81 10.06 16.52
C ASN A 80 3.30 9.88 16.32
N ASN A 81 2.71 8.75 16.74
CA ASN A 81 1.31 8.40 16.47
C ASN A 81 0.93 8.49 14.99
N VAL A 82 1.84 8.13 14.10
CA VAL A 82 1.59 8.04 12.66
C VAL A 82 1.18 6.61 12.34
N ASP A 83 -0.02 6.43 11.82
CA ASP A 83 -0.52 5.16 11.32
C ASP A 83 -0.75 5.27 9.80
N PRO A 84 0.11 4.65 8.98
CA PRO A 84 -0.05 4.66 7.52
C PRO A 84 -1.42 4.13 7.07
N LYS A 85 -2.01 3.17 7.77
CA LYS A 85 -3.34 2.65 7.42
C LYS A 85 -4.43 3.70 7.67
N CYS A 86 -4.33 4.48 8.75
CA CYS A 86 -5.21 5.62 8.99
C CYS A 86 -5.08 6.68 7.88
N ALA A 87 -3.86 6.95 7.43
CA ALA A 87 -3.61 7.88 6.33
C ALA A 87 -4.15 7.34 4.99
N ALA A 88 -4.04 6.04 4.72
CA ALA A 88 -4.64 5.39 3.55
C ALA A 88 -6.17 5.53 3.56
N PHE A 89 -6.81 5.33 4.72
CA PHE A 89 -8.25 5.55 4.87
C PHE A 89 -8.63 6.99 4.54
N ALA A 90 -7.94 7.96 5.13
CA ALA A 90 -8.20 9.39 4.93
C ALA A 90 -8.00 9.82 3.46
N ALA A 91 -7.01 9.26 2.77
CA ALA A 91 -6.77 9.51 1.34
C ALA A 91 -8.01 9.20 0.47
N LEU A 92 -8.86 8.25 0.88
CA LEU A 92 -10.07 7.89 0.14
C LEU A 92 -11.32 8.68 0.54
N VAL A 93 -11.28 9.45 1.62
CA VAL A 93 -12.43 10.24 2.08
C VAL A 93 -12.62 11.45 1.17
N VAL A 94 -13.81 11.54 0.57
CA VAL A 94 -14.28 12.68 -0.24
C VAL A 94 -14.86 13.74 0.67
N SER A 95 -15.77 13.35 1.56
CA SER A 95 -16.48 14.26 2.46
C SER A 95 -17.02 13.57 3.71
N VAL A 96 -17.25 14.36 4.77
CA VAL A 96 -17.90 13.94 6.01
C VAL A 96 -19.09 14.86 6.28
N ASP A 97 -20.28 14.29 6.40
CA ASP A 97 -21.56 15.02 6.52
C ASP A 97 -21.74 16.08 5.42
N GLY A 98 -21.24 15.80 4.20
CA GLY A 98 -21.27 16.71 3.06
C GLY A 98 -20.16 17.76 3.02
N ALA A 99 -19.38 17.93 4.09
CA ALA A 99 -18.22 18.82 4.10
C ALA A 99 -17.03 18.14 3.39
N PRO A 100 -16.47 18.74 2.30
CA PRO A 100 -15.33 18.17 1.59
C PRO A 100 -14.10 17.99 2.49
N PHE A 101 -13.37 16.89 2.30
CA PHE A 101 -12.14 16.59 3.02
C PHE A 101 -10.97 16.59 2.03
N ASN A 102 -10.25 17.71 1.93
CA ASN A 102 -9.20 17.92 0.93
C ASN A 102 -7.77 17.85 1.49
N ASP A 103 -7.59 18.18 2.78
CA ASP A 103 -6.28 18.24 3.43
C ASP A 103 -5.84 16.87 3.99
N LEU A 104 -4.71 16.36 3.51
CA LEU A 104 -4.08 15.10 3.93
C LEU A 104 -2.89 15.31 4.88
N SER A 105 -2.72 16.51 5.44
CA SER A 105 -1.78 16.76 6.54
C SER A 105 -2.05 15.84 7.72
N LYS A 106 -1.01 15.56 8.51
CA LYS A 106 -1.12 14.68 9.68
C LYS A 106 -2.18 15.21 10.64
N GLU A 107 -2.20 16.51 10.89
CA GLU A 107 -3.13 17.17 11.81
C GLU A 107 -4.59 17.03 11.34
N SER A 108 -4.83 17.14 10.03
CA SER A 108 -6.15 16.95 9.42
C SER A 108 -6.60 15.49 9.48
N VAL A 109 -5.71 14.55 9.18
CA VAL A 109 -5.97 13.10 9.29
C VAL A 109 -6.28 12.72 10.74
N ASP A 110 -5.47 13.15 11.71
CA ASP A 110 -5.68 12.88 13.13
C ASP A 110 -7.02 13.43 13.61
N SER A 111 -7.38 14.64 13.17
CA SER A 111 -8.66 15.27 13.48
C SER A 111 -9.85 14.51 12.88
N LEU A 112 -9.72 14.06 11.63
CA LEU A 112 -10.73 13.23 10.96
C LEU A 112 -10.94 11.92 11.72
N ILE A 113 -9.87 11.17 12.01
CA ILE A 113 -9.95 9.89 12.69
C ILE A 113 -10.55 10.07 14.08
N LYS A 114 -10.08 11.04 14.86
CA LYS A 114 -10.64 11.35 16.19
C LYS A 114 -12.13 11.66 16.14
N LYS A 115 -12.56 12.51 15.20
CA LYS A 115 -13.98 12.86 15.02
C LYS A 115 -14.82 11.63 14.67
N LEU A 116 -14.36 10.78 13.77
CA LEU A 116 -15.09 9.58 13.38
C LEU A 116 -15.09 8.52 14.50
N SER A 117 -13.99 8.38 15.26
CA SER A 117 -13.91 7.45 16.39
C SER A 117 -14.88 7.80 17.50
N GLN A 118 -15.02 9.10 17.84
CA GLN A 118 -16.06 9.57 18.76
C GLN A 118 -17.49 9.25 18.29
N ARG A 119 -17.66 8.93 17.00
CA ARG A 119 -18.93 8.62 16.37
C ARG A 119 -19.04 7.16 15.94
N GLY A 120 -18.24 6.27 16.52
CA GLY A 120 -18.36 4.81 16.34
C GLY A 120 -17.45 4.20 15.29
N LEU A 121 -16.53 4.95 14.68
CA LEU A 121 -15.47 4.36 13.87
C LEU A 121 -14.51 3.58 14.79
N THR A 122 -14.38 2.28 14.54
CA THR A 122 -13.41 1.42 15.22
C THR A 122 -12.23 1.18 14.28
N TYR A 123 -11.09 0.76 14.83
CA TYR A 123 -9.94 0.34 14.01
C TYR A 123 -10.32 -0.79 13.05
N LYS A 124 -11.19 -1.72 13.47
CA LYS A 124 -11.72 -2.79 12.61
C LYS A 124 -12.53 -2.25 11.43
N HIS A 125 -13.37 -1.23 11.65
CA HIS A 125 -14.08 -0.56 10.56
C HIS A 125 -13.11 0.05 9.55
N LEU A 126 -12.09 0.77 10.04
CA LEU A 126 -11.07 1.38 9.20
C LEU A 126 -10.33 0.34 8.35
N CYS A 127 -9.84 -0.74 8.97
CA CYS A 127 -9.18 -1.84 8.27
C CYS A 127 -10.06 -2.43 7.16
N ASN A 128 -11.34 -2.69 7.47
CA ASN A 128 -12.27 -3.25 6.49
C ASN A 128 -12.52 -2.30 5.32
N SER A 129 -12.69 -0.99 5.57
CA SER A 129 -12.91 0.00 4.52
C SER A 129 -11.69 0.12 3.61
N VAL A 130 -10.48 0.17 4.18
CA VAL A 130 -9.22 0.21 3.42
C VAL A 130 -9.04 -1.06 2.59
N GLU A 131 -9.23 -2.24 3.17
CA GLU A 131 -9.07 -3.51 2.46
C GLU A 131 -10.08 -3.67 1.32
N LYS A 132 -11.34 -3.32 1.56
CA LYS A 132 -12.40 -3.34 0.55
C LYS A 132 -12.08 -2.39 -0.61
N ALA A 133 -11.64 -1.17 -0.30
CA ALA A 133 -11.25 -0.20 -1.31
C ALA A 133 -10.03 -0.68 -2.10
N TRP A 134 -8.99 -1.18 -1.42
CA TRP A 134 -7.79 -1.73 -2.07
C TRP A 134 -8.13 -2.87 -3.02
N LYS A 135 -8.91 -3.87 -2.59
CA LYS A 135 -9.34 -4.99 -3.44
C LYS A 135 -10.10 -4.51 -4.68
N ASN A 136 -11.04 -3.59 -4.50
CA ASN A 136 -11.84 -3.06 -5.58
C ASN A 136 -11.02 -2.24 -6.58
N LEU A 137 -10.21 -1.29 -6.10
CA LEU A 137 -9.34 -0.46 -6.95
C LEU A 137 -8.30 -1.30 -7.69
N LYS A 138 -7.68 -2.28 -7.00
CA LYS A 138 -6.74 -3.22 -7.62
C LYS A 138 -7.38 -4.03 -8.73
N ARG A 139 -8.61 -4.51 -8.54
CA ARG A 139 -9.37 -5.24 -9.57
C ARG A 139 -9.64 -4.35 -10.79
N GLN A 140 -10.12 -3.13 -10.57
CA GLN A 140 -10.37 -2.18 -11.64
C GLN A 140 -9.08 -1.83 -12.40
N PHE A 141 -7.98 -1.62 -11.66
CA PHE A 141 -6.68 -1.30 -12.23
C PHE A 141 -6.16 -2.46 -13.08
N ALA A 142 -6.23 -3.70 -12.58
CA ALA A 142 -5.80 -4.87 -13.32
C ALA A 142 -6.63 -5.13 -14.58
N PHE A 143 -7.94 -4.86 -14.53
CA PHE A 143 -8.82 -4.95 -15.68
C PHE A 143 -8.51 -3.88 -16.74
N THR A 144 -8.25 -2.64 -16.30
CA THR A 144 -8.02 -1.49 -17.18
C THR A 144 -6.59 -1.48 -17.75
N PHE A 145 -5.60 -1.88 -16.95
CA PHE A 145 -4.17 -1.81 -17.25
C PHE A 145 -3.48 -3.18 -17.06
N PRO A 146 -3.86 -4.21 -17.83
CA PRO A 146 -3.41 -5.59 -17.60
C PRO A 146 -1.89 -5.75 -17.68
N LEU A 147 -1.23 -5.03 -18.58
CA LEU A 147 0.24 -5.06 -18.74
C LEU A 147 0.99 -4.52 -17.51
N ARG A 148 0.34 -3.66 -16.70
CA ARG A 148 0.93 -3.07 -15.49
C ARG A 148 0.66 -3.89 -14.23
N ALA A 149 -0.25 -4.85 -14.26
CA ALA A 149 -0.88 -5.38 -13.05
C ALA A 149 -0.31 -6.72 -12.52
N ALA A 150 0.44 -7.49 -13.31
CA ALA A 150 0.89 -8.81 -12.87
C ALA A 150 2.35 -9.10 -13.23
N THR A 151 3.17 -9.35 -12.21
CA THR A 151 4.50 -9.97 -12.35
C THR A 151 4.43 -11.46 -12.00
N ILE A 152 5.23 -12.28 -12.67
CA ILE A 152 5.33 -13.74 -12.41
C ILE A 152 5.80 -13.98 -10.97
N GLU A 153 6.74 -13.17 -10.48
CA GLU A 153 7.28 -13.24 -9.12
C GLU A 153 6.21 -13.09 -8.03
N ALA A 154 5.28 -12.15 -8.19
CA ALA A 154 4.20 -11.94 -7.22
C ALA A 154 3.26 -13.16 -7.13
N ARG A 155 2.99 -13.83 -8.26
CA ARG A 155 2.18 -15.06 -8.29
C ARG A 155 2.88 -16.22 -7.57
N THR A 156 4.17 -16.41 -7.83
CA THR A 156 4.98 -17.45 -7.17
C THR A 156 5.03 -17.25 -5.65
N PHE A 157 5.27 -16.01 -5.21
CA PHE A 157 5.29 -15.67 -3.78
C PHE A 157 3.93 -15.94 -3.10
N MET A 158 2.82 -15.51 -3.73
CA MET A 158 1.46 -15.76 -3.21
C MET A 158 1.13 -17.25 -3.14
N SER A 159 1.55 -18.04 -4.12
CA SER A 159 1.36 -19.50 -4.09
C SER A 159 2.04 -20.12 -2.88
N LYS A 160 3.30 -19.74 -2.60
CA LYS A 160 4.05 -20.32 -1.48
C LYS A 160 3.54 -19.87 -0.11
N ARG A 161 3.00 -18.65 -0.01
CA ARG A 161 2.26 -18.23 1.20
C ARG A 161 0.97 -19.01 1.41
N LYS A 162 0.26 -19.38 0.33
CA LYS A 162 -0.91 -20.25 0.41
C LYS A 162 -0.52 -21.65 0.87
N ASP A 163 0.54 -22.22 0.31
CA ASP A 163 1.08 -23.53 0.71
C ASP A 163 1.41 -23.54 2.22
N LEU A 164 2.10 -22.49 2.70
CA LEU A 164 2.42 -22.31 4.13
C LEU A 164 1.15 -22.32 5.00
N ALA A 165 0.16 -21.49 4.66
CA ALA A 165 -1.06 -21.36 5.45
C ALA A 165 -1.88 -22.67 5.47
N LEU A 166 -1.98 -23.37 4.34
CA LEU A 166 -2.67 -24.65 4.26
C LEU A 166 -1.97 -25.72 5.09
N LEU A 167 -0.63 -25.76 5.06
CA LEU A 167 0.14 -26.73 5.84
C LEU A 167 0.01 -26.47 7.35
N GLN A 168 0.05 -25.20 7.79
CA GLN A 168 -0.18 -24.85 9.18
C GLN A 168 -1.59 -25.22 9.66
N LEU A 169 -2.62 -24.99 8.83
CA LEU A 169 -3.98 -25.38 9.16
C LEU A 169 -4.13 -26.91 9.22
N LYS A 170 -3.45 -27.63 8.32
CA LYS A 170 -3.42 -29.09 8.33
C LYS A 170 -2.77 -29.64 9.61
N ASP A 171 -1.63 -29.09 10.01
CA ASP A 171 -0.95 -29.47 11.27
C ASP A 171 -1.88 -29.27 12.47
N ILE A 172 -2.64 -28.16 12.51
CA ILE A 172 -3.60 -27.88 13.58
C ILE A 172 -4.78 -28.87 13.57
N ILE A 173 -5.34 -29.18 12.40
CA ILE A 173 -6.54 -30.03 12.27
C ILE A 173 -6.19 -31.50 12.51
N GLU A 174 -5.11 -31.98 11.91
CA GLU A 174 -4.74 -33.40 11.89
C GLU A 174 -3.77 -33.77 13.02
N GLY A 175 -3.25 -32.78 13.77
CA GLY A 175 -2.22 -33.01 14.79
C GLY A 175 -0.89 -33.49 14.21
N THR A 176 -0.63 -33.19 12.93
CA THR A 176 0.62 -33.52 12.24
C THR A 176 1.70 -32.51 12.59
N ASN A 177 2.97 -32.90 12.44
CA ASN A 177 4.13 -32.04 12.75
C ASN A 177 4.98 -31.87 11.48
N SER A 178 4.58 -30.93 10.62
CA SER A 178 5.24 -30.67 9.33
C SER A 178 6.37 -29.65 9.45
N LYS A 179 7.06 -29.62 10.60
CA LYS A 179 8.07 -28.59 10.94
C LYS A 179 9.15 -28.39 9.86
N GLU A 180 9.69 -29.48 9.31
CA GLU A 180 10.72 -29.38 8.26
C GLU A 180 10.18 -28.78 6.96
N GLU A 181 8.97 -29.15 6.56
CA GLU A 181 8.34 -28.66 5.34
C GLU A 181 7.93 -27.18 5.50
N LEU A 182 7.42 -26.80 6.67
CA LEU A 182 7.19 -25.41 7.06
C LEU A 182 8.48 -24.60 6.98
N GLN A 183 9.58 -25.13 7.51
CA GLN A 183 10.87 -24.45 7.45
C GLN A 183 11.36 -24.28 6.00
N ARG A 184 11.21 -25.29 5.14
CA ARG A 184 11.58 -25.18 3.71
C ARG A 184 10.78 -24.10 2.99
N ILE A 185 9.47 -24.02 3.24
CA ILE A 185 8.63 -22.98 2.65
C ILE A 185 9.04 -21.61 3.18
N HIS A 186 9.30 -21.49 4.49
CA HIS A 186 9.77 -20.25 5.10
C HIS A 186 11.11 -19.79 4.53
N ASP A 187 12.07 -20.69 4.40
CA ASP A 187 13.39 -20.43 3.83
C ASP A 187 13.28 -19.96 2.38
N PHE A 188 12.42 -20.59 1.58
CA PHE A 188 12.12 -20.16 0.22
C PHE A 188 11.54 -18.74 0.18
N LEU A 189 10.59 -18.42 1.07
CA LEU A 189 10.01 -17.08 1.14
C LEU A 189 11.06 -16.03 1.54
N LEU A 190 11.95 -16.33 2.49
CA LEU A 190 13.10 -15.49 2.83
C LEU A 190 14.11 -15.38 1.68
N ASP A 191 14.16 -16.36 0.78
CA ASP A 191 14.97 -16.30 -0.43
C ASP A 191 14.45 -15.36 -1.49
N MET A 192 13.13 -15.29 -1.61
CA MET A 192 12.47 -14.31 -2.47
C MET A 192 12.39 -12.91 -1.85
N TYR A 193 12.49 -12.81 -0.52
CA TYR A 193 12.31 -11.54 0.18
C TYR A 193 13.49 -10.59 -0.06
N LYS A 194 13.21 -9.50 -0.79
CA LYS A 194 14.16 -8.43 -1.09
C LYS A 194 13.67 -7.14 -0.43
N PRO A 195 13.97 -6.91 0.85
CA PRO A 195 13.50 -5.72 1.56
C PRO A 195 14.08 -4.46 0.91
N GLU A 196 13.21 -3.49 0.67
CA GLU A 196 13.60 -2.12 0.39
C GLU A 196 13.74 -1.33 1.69
N ILE A 197 14.55 -0.27 1.67
CA ILE A 197 14.67 0.66 2.79
C ILE A 197 13.64 1.77 2.58
N TYR A 198 12.82 2.07 3.58
CA TYR A 198 11.85 3.17 3.54
C TYR A 198 12.32 4.41 4.30
N TRP A 199 13.39 4.28 5.07
CA TRP A 199 14.00 5.34 5.86
C TRP A 199 15.06 6.14 5.10
N GLY A 200 15.17 7.44 5.39
CA GLY A 200 16.25 8.31 4.91
C GLY A 200 16.07 8.87 3.49
N PRO A 201 17.06 9.62 2.98
CA PRO A 201 16.95 10.39 1.73
C PRO A 201 16.86 9.55 0.45
N ASP A 202 17.18 8.26 0.53
CA ASP A 202 17.08 7.30 -0.58
C ASP A 202 16.01 6.22 -0.35
N GLY A 203 15.10 6.48 0.60
CA GLY A 203 14.01 5.59 0.95
C GLY A 203 13.05 5.33 -0.22
N ALA A 204 12.50 4.12 -0.27
CA ALA A 204 11.54 3.68 -1.27
C ALA A 204 10.30 4.58 -1.33
N GLU A 205 9.82 5.07 -0.18
CA GLU A 205 8.74 6.07 -0.10
C GLU A 205 9.10 7.34 -0.90
N LEU A 206 10.26 7.93 -0.63
CA LEU A 206 10.66 9.18 -1.28
C LEU A 206 10.89 8.97 -2.78
N LYS A 207 11.44 7.82 -3.18
CA LYS A 207 11.56 7.43 -4.59
C LYS A 207 10.20 7.28 -5.26
N PHE A 208 9.24 6.66 -4.58
CA PHE A 208 7.86 6.52 -5.05
C PHE A 208 7.22 7.89 -5.29
N VAL A 209 7.31 8.80 -4.30
CA VAL A 209 6.78 10.18 -4.42
C VAL A 209 7.48 10.95 -5.55
N ARG A 210 8.82 10.94 -5.60
CA ARG A 210 9.58 11.62 -6.66
C ARG A 210 9.26 11.08 -8.05
N SER A 211 9.14 9.76 -8.18
CA SER A 211 8.78 9.14 -9.47
C SER A 211 7.42 9.63 -9.95
N TYR A 212 6.46 9.79 -9.03
CA TYR A 212 5.14 10.30 -9.37
C TYR A 212 5.19 11.78 -9.78
N ASP A 213 5.97 12.62 -9.10
CA ASP A 213 6.14 14.02 -9.49
C ASP A 213 6.81 14.18 -10.86
N GLN A 214 7.82 13.34 -11.17
CA GLN A 214 8.43 13.29 -12.51
C GLN A 214 7.40 12.88 -13.57
N VAL A 215 6.61 11.85 -13.29
CA VAL A 215 5.56 11.37 -14.18
C VAL A 215 4.49 12.45 -14.40
N LYS A 216 4.06 13.16 -13.36
CA LYS A 216 3.16 14.31 -13.47
C LYS A 216 3.75 15.41 -14.36
N ALA A 217 5.03 15.75 -14.19
CA ALA A 217 5.68 16.75 -15.02
C ALA A 217 5.74 16.36 -16.50
N VAL A 218 5.98 15.09 -16.80
CA VAL A 218 5.97 14.59 -18.18
C VAL A 218 4.55 14.63 -18.76
N VAL A 219 3.54 14.19 -18.01
CA VAL A 219 2.14 14.22 -18.45
C VAL A 219 1.66 15.64 -18.71
N SER A 220 1.95 16.58 -17.81
CA SER A 220 1.52 17.97 -17.94
C SER A 220 2.16 18.69 -19.12
N GLN A 221 3.37 18.28 -19.55
CA GLN A 221 4.00 18.82 -20.74
C GLN A 221 3.33 18.38 -22.04
N HIS A 222 2.68 17.22 -22.04
CA HIS A 222 2.14 16.61 -23.26
C HIS A 222 0.60 16.63 -23.33
N ILE A 223 -0.08 17.07 -22.27
CA ILE A 223 -1.54 17.09 -22.18
C ILE A 223 -2.03 18.47 -21.72
N HIS A 224 -3.05 18.98 -22.40
CA HIS A 224 -3.63 20.30 -22.13
C HIS A 224 -4.56 20.34 -20.91
N THR A 225 -5.13 19.20 -20.51
CA THR A 225 -5.98 19.09 -19.32
C THR A 225 -5.11 19.13 -18.05
N PRO A 226 -5.45 19.96 -17.04
CA PRO A 226 -4.75 19.93 -15.76
C PRO A 226 -4.93 18.58 -15.05
N ILE A 227 -3.84 18.03 -14.49
CA ILE A 227 -3.86 16.72 -13.80
C ILE A 227 -4.86 16.67 -12.64
N LYS A 228 -5.04 17.79 -11.94
CA LYS A 228 -6.01 17.93 -10.83
C LYS A 228 -7.46 17.69 -11.25
N ASP A 229 -7.77 17.89 -12.53
CA ASP A 229 -9.10 17.76 -13.10
C ASP A 229 -9.29 16.39 -13.78
N MET A 230 -8.24 15.56 -13.81
CA MET A 230 -8.29 14.19 -14.32
C MET A 230 -8.74 13.22 -13.23
N SER A 231 -9.37 12.14 -13.68
CA SER A 231 -9.50 10.90 -12.93
C SER A 231 -8.21 10.07 -12.98
N THR A 232 -8.07 9.11 -12.07
CA THR A 232 -6.97 8.15 -12.06
C THR A 232 -6.93 7.37 -13.38
N ARG A 233 -8.09 6.96 -13.90
CA ARG A 233 -8.14 6.24 -15.19
C ARG A 233 -7.57 7.09 -16.32
N GLU A 234 -8.01 8.35 -16.44
CA GLU A 234 -7.52 9.26 -17.48
C GLU A 234 -6.02 9.50 -17.39
N PHE A 235 -5.51 9.70 -16.17
CA PHE A 235 -4.07 9.89 -15.94
C PHE A 235 -3.22 8.69 -16.37
N TYR A 236 -3.63 7.46 -16.04
CA TYR A 236 -2.88 6.27 -16.47
C TYR A 236 -3.06 5.95 -17.96
N ASN A 237 -4.22 6.26 -18.56
CA ASN A 237 -4.41 6.17 -20.01
C ASN A 237 -3.49 7.13 -20.76
N ALA A 238 -3.39 8.38 -20.29
CA ALA A 238 -2.45 9.37 -20.77
C ALA A 238 -1.01 8.85 -20.75
N LEU A 239 -0.60 8.21 -19.66
CA LEU A 239 0.73 7.61 -19.55
C LEU A 239 0.98 6.49 -20.55
N ASP A 240 0.01 5.60 -20.77
CA ASP A 240 0.14 4.52 -21.74
C ASP A 240 0.28 5.07 -23.18
N VAL A 241 -0.44 6.15 -23.50
CA VAL A 241 -0.32 6.82 -24.80
C VAL A 241 1.08 7.43 -24.97
N LEU A 242 1.58 8.15 -23.96
CA LEU A 242 2.92 8.75 -24.02
C LEU A 242 4.02 7.70 -24.12
N GLN A 243 3.92 6.60 -23.37
CA GLN A 243 4.88 5.51 -23.45
C GLN A 243 4.95 4.91 -24.86
N LYS A 244 3.80 4.65 -25.50
CA LYS A 244 3.76 4.18 -26.89
C LYS A 244 4.40 5.18 -27.85
N GLN A 245 4.12 6.47 -27.70
CA GLN A 245 4.73 7.51 -28.54
C GLN A 245 6.26 7.53 -28.41
N PHE A 246 6.80 7.41 -27.19
CA PHE A 246 8.24 7.35 -26.99
C PHE A 246 8.87 6.05 -27.51
N GLU A 247 8.19 4.92 -27.41
CA GLU A 247 8.64 3.66 -27.99
C GLU A 247 8.68 3.70 -29.52
N ASP A 248 7.67 4.30 -30.15
CA ASP A 248 7.61 4.45 -31.61
C ASP A 248 8.64 5.46 -32.12
N ALA A 249 8.91 6.53 -31.36
CA ALA A 249 9.98 7.49 -31.67
C ALA A 249 11.38 6.87 -31.61
N LYS A 250 11.62 5.90 -30.71
CA LYS A 250 12.90 5.17 -30.61
C LYS A 250 13.14 4.15 -31.73
N LYS A 251 12.09 3.76 -32.46
CA LYS A 251 12.16 2.81 -33.59
C LYS A 251 12.41 3.51 -34.93
N LYS A 252 12.40 4.85 -34.96
CA LYS A 252 12.76 5.69 -36.11
C LYS A 252 14.20 6.16 -35.97
#